data_AF-A0A447PD26-F1
#
_entry.id   AF-A0A447PD26-F1
#
_cell.length_a   1.000
_cell.length_b   1.000
_cell.length_c   1.000
_cell.angle_alpha   90.00
_cell.angle_beta   90.00
_cell.angle_gamma   90.00
#
_symmetry.space_group_name_H-M   'P 1'
#
loop_
_entity.id
_entity.type
_entity.pdbx_description
1 polymer ?
#
loop_
_entity_poly.entity_id
_entity_poly.type
_entity_poly.pdbx_seq_one_letter_code
_entity_poly.pdbx_strand_id
1 'polypeptide(L)'
;MASISQKKRLENGDDYLAVNPKGQVPALLLDDGTLLTEGVAIMQYLADSVPDRQLLAPVSSLARYHTLEWLNYIATELHKGFTPLFRPDTPETLKPAVRAGLEKKLQYVDESLSDDQWICGQRFTIADAYLFTVLRWAYGVKLNMDGLTHIESYMQRVAKRPTVAAALKAEGLN
;
A
#
# COMPACT_ATOMS: atom_id res chain seq x y z
N MET A 1 -7.88 4.51 -15.04
CA MET A 1 -7.76 3.47 -14.00
C MET A 1 -8.86 2.47 -14.29
N ALA A 2 -8.54 1.21 -14.55
CA ALA A 2 -9.58 0.22 -14.85
C ALA A 2 -10.25 -0.24 -13.54
N SER A 3 -11.56 -0.04 -13.40
CA SER A 3 -12.34 -0.61 -12.30
C SER A 3 -12.67 -2.08 -12.60
N ILE A 4 -12.41 -2.99 -11.65
CA ILE A 4 -12.67 -4.42 -11.82
C ILE A 4 -13.84 -4.82 -10.93
N SER A 5 -14.90 -5.34 -11.56
CA SER A 5 -16.06 -5.87 -10.84
C SER A 5 -15.71 -7.14 -10.05
N GLN A 6 -16.54 -7.53 -9.07
CA GLN A 6 -16.43 -8.83 -8.40
C GLN A 6 -16.39 -10.02 -9.39
N LYS A 7 -16.99 -9.86 -10.57
CA LYS A 7 -16.99 -10.85 -11.67
C LYS A 7 -15.72 -10.82 -12.52
N LYS A 8 -14.68 -10.09 -12.12
CA LYS A 8 -13.41 -9.92 -12.85
C LYS A 8 -13.61 -9.40 -14.28
N ARG A 9 -14.51 -8.42 -14.43
CA ARG A 9 -14.76 -7.74 -15.71
C ARG A 9 -14.28 -6.30 -15.67
N LEU A 10 -13.70 -5.85 -16.78
CA LEU A 10 -13.42 -4.44 -17.07
C LEU A 10 -14.72 -3.67 -17.36
N GLU A 11 -14.67 -2.34 -17.31
CA GLU A 11 -15.83 -1.47 -17.60
C GLU A 11 -16.39 -1.66 -19.02
N ASN A 12 -15.53 -1.99 -19.98
CA ASN A 12 -15.92 -2.31 -21.35
C ASN A 12 -16.47 -3.75 -21.53
N GLY A 13 -16.54 -4.55 -20.46
CA GLY A 13 -17.05 -5.92 -20.48
C GLY A 13 -16.01 -7.02 -20.69
N ASP A 14 -14.75 -6.66 -20.97
CA ASP A 14 -13.68 -7.64 -21.20
C ASP A 14 -13.36 -8.44 -19.93
N ASP A 15 -12.86 -9.66 -20.13
CA ASP A 15 -12.41 -10.53 -19.04
C ASP A 15 -11.04 -10.06 -18.52
N TYR A 16 -10.99 -9.60 -17.26
CA TYR A 16 -9.75 -9.15 -16.66
C TYR A 16 -8.75 -10.31 -16.43
N LEU A 17 -9.21 -11.57 -16.36
CA LEU A 17 -8.30 -12.72 -16.27
C LEU A 17 -7.48 -12.91 -17.55
N ALA A 18 -7.98 -12.42 -18.70
CA ALA A 18 -7.21 -12.38 -19.94
C ALA A 18 -6.09 -11.33 -19.89
N VAL A 19 -6.24 -10.29 -19.07
CA VAL A 19 -5.20 -9.28 -18.82
C VAL A 19 -4.23 -9.80 -17.76
N ASN A 20 -4.69 -10.01 -16.53
CA ASN A 20 -3.89 -10.56 -15.44
C ASN A 20 -4.45 -11.91 -15.00
N PRO A 21 -3.79 -13.04 -15.33
CA PRO A 21 -4.25 -14.37 -14.93
C PRO A 21 -4.40 -14.58 -13.42
N LYS A 22 -3.71 -13.78 -12.59
CA LYS A 22 -3.87 -13.79 -11.11
C LYS A 22 -5.17 -13.14 -10.65
N GLY A 23 -5.87 -12.41 -11.51
CA GLY A 23 -7.17 -11.78 -11.23
C GLY A 23 -7.11 -10.70 -10.15
N GLN A 24 -5.96 -10.07 -9.94
CA GLN A 24 -5.72 -9.10 -8.87
C GLN A 24 -5.27 -7.74 -9.41
N VAL A 25 -5.49 -6.71 -8.61
CA VAL A 25 -4.87 -5.39 -8.77
C VAL A 25 -3.75 -5.22 -7.74
N PRO A 26 -2.76 -4.35 -8.02
CA PRO A 26 -2.56 -3.60 -9.27
C PRO A 26 -1.94 -4.44 -10.40
N ALA A 27 -2.14 -3.97 -11.64
CA ALA A 27 -1.40 -4.38 -12.83
C ALA A 27 -1.09 -3.13 -13.67
N LEU A 28 0.12 -3.04 -14.23
CA LEU A 28 0.60 -1.94 -15.06
C LEU A 28 0.94 -2.49 -16.45
N LEU A 29 0.20 -2.05 -17.47
CA LEU A 29 0.52 -2.32 -18.87
C LEU A 29 1.38 -1.17 -19.41
N LEU A 30 2.57 -1.49 -19.90
CA LEU A 30 3.50 -0.54 -20.50
C LEU A 30 3.17 -0.31 -21.98
N ASP A 31 3.70 0.78 -22.54
CA ASP A 31 3.43 1.18 -23.94
C ASP A 31 3.91 0.13 -24.96
N ASP A 32 4.91 -0.69 -24.61
CA ASP A 32 5.42 -1.78 -25.45
C ASP A 32 4.60 -3.08 -25.34
N GLY A 33 3.51 -3.07 -24.57
CA GLY A 33 2.64 -4.22 -24.32
C GLY A 33 3.11 -5.11 -23.16
N THR A 34 4.23 -4.82 -22.50
CA THR A 34 4.68 -5.56 -21.33
C THR A 34 3.73 -5.35 -20.15
N LEU A 35 3.28 -6.44 -19.53
CA LEU A 35 2.46 -6.40 -18.32
C LEU A 35 3.30 -6.65 -17.07
N LEU A 36 3.35 -5.66 -16.17
CA LEU A 36 3.93 -5.81 -14.84
C LEU A 36 2.82 -5.95 -13.79
N THR A 37 3.00 -6.87 -12.85
CA THR A 37 2.06 -7.13 -11.76
C THR A 37 2.83 -7.13 -10.44
N GLU A 38 2.12 -7.23 -9.31
CA GLU A 38 2.66 -7.03 -7.94
C GLU A 38 3.00 -5.57 -7.65
N GLY A 39 2.31 -4.98 -6.68
CA GLY A 39 2.48 -3.55 -6.34
C GLY A 39 3.92 -3.19 -5.99
N VAL A 40 4.63 -4.05 -5.25
CA VAL A 40 6.04 -3.84 -4.88
C VAL A 40 6.96 -3.79 -6.11
N ALA A 41 6.71 -4.60 -7.14
CA ALA A 41 7.49 -4.58 -8.37
C ALA A 41 7.17 -3.34 -9.21
N ILE A 42 5.87 -3.02 -9.37
CA ILE A 42 5.40 -1.83 -10.10
C ILE A 42 5.99 -0.54 -9.50
N MET A 43 5.93 -0.39 -8.17
CA MET A 43 6.45 0.80 -7.51
C MET A 43 7.97 0.96 -7.68
N GLN A 44 8.73 -0.13 -7.61
CA GLN A 44 10.18 -0.09 -7.85
C GLN A 44 10.51 0.30 -9.29
N TYR A 45 9.83 -0.32 -10.27
CA TYR A 45 9.99 0.03 -11.69
C TYR A 45 9.76 1.53 -11.95
N LEU A 46 8.66 2.07 -11.40
CA LEU A 46 8.35 3.49 -11.54
C LEU A 46 9.40 4.37 -10.83
N ALA A 47 9.82 4.02 -9.62
CA ALA A 47 10.81 4.81 -8.87
C ALA A 47 12.19 4.82 -9.56
N ASP A 48 12.64 3.69 -10.08
CA ASP A 48 13.92 3.56 -10.76
C ASP A 48 13.96 4.32 -12.11
N SER A 49 12.81 4.59 -12.73
CA SER A 49 12.71 5.43 -13.94
C SER A 49 12.91 6.94 -13.70
N VAL A 50 12.82 7.40 -12.45
CA VAL A 50 12.94 8.82 -12.07
C VAL A 50 13.87 9.01 -10.86
N PRO A 51 15.16 8.62 -10.95
CA PRO A 51 16.08 8.59 -9.82
C PRO A 51 16.26 9.95 -9.13
N ASP A 52 16.14 11.07 -9.88
CA ASP A 52 16.20 12.43 -9.34
C ASP A 52 15.08 12.75 -8.35
N ARG A 53 13.97 12.00 -8.37
CA ARG A 53 12.88 12.11 -7.41
C ARG A 53 13.16 11.39 -6.09
N GLN A 54 14.19 10.53 -6.05
CA GLN A 54 14.65 9.82 -4.86
C GLN A 54 13.55 9.02 -4.14
N LEU A 55 12.58 8.50 -4.91
CA LEU A 55 11.48 7.68 -4.38
C LEU A 55 11.95 6.29 -3.95
N LEU A 56 13.13 5.88 -4.43
CA LEU A 56 13.87 4.71 -4.01
C LEU A 56 15.35 5.03 -4.14
N ALA A 57 16.15 4.63 -3.14
CA ALA A 57 17.59 4.92 -3.17
C ALA A 57 18.32 4.09 -4.25
N PRO A 58 19.51 4.52 -4.69
CA PRO A 58 20.29 3.82 -5.72
C PRO A 58 20.62 2.39 -5.32
N VAL A 59 20.84 1.54 -6.34
CA VAL A 59 21.33 0.18 -6.17
C VAL A 59 22.62 0.18 -5.33
N SER A 60 22.80 -0.86 -4.51
CA SER A 60 23.92 -1.03 -3.59
C SER A 60 24.00 -0.05 -2.42
N SER A 61 23.05 0.89 -2.27
CA SER A 61 22.93 1.69 -1.04
C SER A 61 22.18 0.93 0.05
N LEU A 62 22.65 0.99 1.30
CA LEU A 62 21.94 0.38 2.44
C LEU A 62 20.53 0.97 2.61
N ALA A 63 20.37 2.27 2.34
CA ALA A 63 19.07 2.93 2.35
C ALA A 63 18.05 2.26 1.41
N ARG A 64 18.47 1.78 0.23
CA ARG A 64 17.58 1.05 -0.68
C ARG A 64 17.06 -0.21 -0.01
N TYR A 65 17.95 -0.99 0.61
CA TYR A 65 17.57 -2.24 1.26
C TYR A 65 16.62 -2.02 2.44
N HIS A 66 16.76 -0.93 3.21
CA HIS A 66 15.78 -0.58 4.24
C HIS A 66 14.42 -0.17 3.65
N THR A 67 14.38 0.50 2.49
CA THR A 67 13.10 0.72 1.79
C THR A 67 12.49 -0.59 1.29
N LEU A 68 13.30 -1.52 0.76
CA LEU A 68 12.82 -2.84 0.32
C LEU A 68 12.33 -3.70 1.51
N GLU A 69 13.00 -3.60 2.65
CA GLU A 69 12.60 -4.22 3.92
C GLU A 69 11.20 -3.74 4.34
N TRP A 70 10.97 -2.42 4.34
CA TRP A 70 9.65 -1.86 4.62
C TRP A 70 8.59 -2.26 3.59
N LEU A 71 8.91 -2.25 2.29
CA LEU A 71 7.97 -2.71 1.26
C LEU A 71 7.57 -4.17 1.47
N ASN A 72 8.52 -5.03 1.86
CA ASN A 72 8.24 -6.42 2.17
C ASN A 72 7.37 -6.55 3.42
N TYR A 73 7.72 -5.86 4.51
CA TYR A 73 6.92 -5.84 5.75
C TYR A 73 5.48 -5.38 5.48
N ILE A 74 5.30 -4.29 4.75
CA ILE A 74 3.98 -3.76 4.40
C ILE A 74 3.20 -4.78 3.54
N ALA A 75 3.86 -5.44 2.58
CA ALA A 75 3.22 -6.43 1.73
C ALA A 75 2.77 -7.67 2.50
N THR A 76 3.65 -8.25 3.33
CA THR A 76 3.41 -9.56 3.96
C THR A 76 2.73 -9.44 5.32
N GLU A 77 3.14 -8.47 6.14
CA GLU A 77 2.66 -8.38 7.52
C GLU A 77 1.41 -7.54 7.64
N LEU A 78 1.31 -6.45 6.86
CA LEU A 78 0.17 -5.55 6.92
C LEU A 78 -0.88 -5.89 5.85
N HIS A 79 -0.57 -5.71 4.57
CA HIS A 79 -1.53 -5.93 3.48
C HIS A 79 -2.11 -7.35 3.50
N LYS A 80 -1.28 -8.39 3.50
CA LYS A 80 -1.79 -9.76 3.64
C LYS A 80 -2.46 -10.00 4.99
N GLY A 81 -2.04 -9.33 6.06
CA GLY A 81 -2.72 -9.34 7.36
C GLY A 81 -4.17 -8.83 7.30
N PHE A 82 -4.46 -7.84 6.46
CA PHE A 82 -5.83 -7.35 6.23
C PHE A 82 -6.68 -8.26 5.34
N THR A 83 -6.07 -9.13 4.54
CA THR A 83 -6.79 -9.94 3.53
C THR A 83 -7.96 -10.74 4.11
N PRO A 84 -7.83 -11.44 5.27
CA PRO A 84 -8.95 -12.18 5.85
C PRO A 84 -10.15 -11.29 6.22
N LEU A 85 -9.95 -9.99 6.52
CA LEU A 85 -11.04 -9.09 6.86
C LEU A 85 -11.90 -8.69 5.65
N PHE A 86 -11.36 -8.80 4.43
CA PHE A 86 -12.04 -8.44 3.18
C PHE A 86 -12.59 -9.64 2.40
N ARG A 87 -12.13 -10.84 2.74
CA ARG A 87 -12.53 -12.06 2.07
C ARG A 87 -13.91 -12.55 2.55
N PRO A 88 -14.86 -12.85 1.64
CA PRO A 88 -16.19 -13.30 2.03
C PRO A 88 -16.21 -14.72 2.61
N ASP A 89 -15.17 -15.51 2.34
CA ASP A 89 -15.01 -16.89 2.81
C ASP A 89 -14.27 -17.00 4.15
N THR A 90 -13.86 -15.88 4.76
CA THR A 90 -13.24 -15.90 6.09
C THR A 90 -14.30 -16.15 7.17
N PRO A 91 -14.15 -17.19 8.01
CA PRO A 91 -15.04 -17.39 9.15
C PRO A 91 -15.06 -16.19 10.10
N GLU A 92 -16.26 -15.74 10.48
CA GLU A 92 -16.42 -14.60 11.42
C GLU A 92 -15.69 -14.81 12.76
N THR A 93 -15.59 -16.07 13.20
CA THR A 93 -14.89 -16.46 14.43
C THR A 93 -13.38 -16.18 14.40
N LEU A 94 -12.77 -16.06 13.21
CA LEU A 94 -11.33 -15.75 13.07
C LEU A 94 -11.05 -14.24 13.06
N LYS A 95 -12.03 -13.41 12.69
CA LYS A 95 -11.82 -11.97 12.51
C LYS A 95 -11.33 -11.25 13.78
N PRO A 96 -11.78 -11.56 15.00
CA PRO A 96 -11.24 -10.95 16.21
C PRO A 96 -9.74 -11.19 16.40
N ALA A 97 -9.26 -12.41 16.16
CA ALA A 97 -7.84 -12.74 16.28
C ALA A 97 -7.00 -12.03 15.21
N VAL A 98 -7.52 -11.92 13.98
CA VAL A 98 -6.87 -11.16 12.89
C VAL A 98 -6.76 -9.67 13.24
N ARG A 99 -7.84 -9.07 13.79
CA ARG A 99 -7.83 -7.67 14.24
C ARG A 99 -6.78 -7.43 15.33
N ALA A 100 -6.76 -8.26 16.37
CA ALA A 100 -5.77 -8.14 17.45
C ALA A 100 -4.32 -8.28 16.94
N GLY A 101 -4.09 -9.18 15.98
CA GLY A 101 -2.78 -9.33 15.34
C GLY A 101 -2.35 -8.09 14.54
N LEU A 102 -3.30 -7.45 13.83
CA LEU A 102 -3.05 -6.20 13.11
C LEU A 102 -2.79 -5.04 14.08
N GLU A 103 -3.59 -4.89 15.13
CA GLU A 103 -3.43 -3.84 16.14
C GLU A 103 -2.04 -3.91 16.80
N LYS A 104 -1.54 -5.12 17.09
CA LYS A 104 -0.16 -5.30 17.57
C LYS A 104 0.89 -4.86 16.55
N LYS A 105 0.70 -5.14 15.26
CA LYS A 105 1.62 -4.69 14.20
C LYS A 105 1.60 -3.18 14.03
N LEU A 106 0.43 -2.56 14.24
CA LEU A 106 0.29 -1.10 14.18
C LEU A 106 1.05 -0.39 15.31
N GLN A 107 1.19 -1.00 16.48
CA GLN A 107 2.06 -0.48 17.55
C GLN A 107 3.53 -0.38 17.07
N TYR A 108 4.05 -1.43 16.42
CA TYR A 108 5.41 -1.40 15.85
C TYR A 108 5.57 -0.33 14.76
N VAL A 109 4.56 -0.15 13.90
CA VAL A 109 4.57 0.91 12.87
C VAL A 109 4.56 2.29 13.52
N ASP A 110 3.77 2.50 14.56
CA ASP A 110 3.69 3.78 15.29
C ASP A 110 5.02 4.13 15.96
N GLU A 111 5.64 3.16 16.65
CA GLU A 111 6.98 3.33 17.23
C GLU A 111 8.04 3.65 16.16
N SER A 112 7.93 3.02 14.98
CA SER A 112 8.83 3.27 13.84
C SER A 112 8.66 4.67 13.22
N LEU A 113 7.57 5.37 13.54
CA LEU A 113 7.27 6.74 13.08
C LEU A 113 7.55 7.80 14.17
N SER A 114 8.12 7.41 15.31
CA SER A 114 8.29 8.27 16.49
C SER A 114 9.14 9.53 16.25
N ASP A 115 10.06 9.51 15.27
CA ASP A 115 10.87 10.67 14.89
C ASP A 115 10.10 11.74 14.07
N ASP A 116 8.80 11.54 13.83
CA ASP A 116 7.92 12.41 13.03
C ASP A 116 8.43 12.65 11.58
N GLN A 117 9.15 11.66 11.04
CA GLN A 117 9.63 11.62 9.66
C GLN A 117 8.76 10.71 8.78
N TRP A 118 9.30 10.33 7.61
CA TRP A 118 8.74 9.27 6.76
C TRP A 118 9.24 7.90 7.24
N ILE A 119 8.65 6.81 6.77
CA ILE A 119 8.93 5.46 7.29
C ILE A 119 10.38 5.01 7.06
N CYS A 120 11.06 5.59 6.06
CA CYS A 120 12.48 5.36 5.75
C CYS A 120 13.38 6.54 6.16
N GLY A 121 12.91 7.43 7.05
CA GLY A 121 13.64 8.61 7.51
C GLY A 121 13.24 9.89 6.78
N GLN A 122 14.20 10.75 6.44
CA GLN A 122 13.91 12.13 6.01
C GLN A 122 13.33 12.28 4.60
N ARG A 123 13.35 11.24 3.77
CA ARG A 123 12.86 11.28 2.39
C ARG A 123 11.58 10.46 2.23
N PHE A 124 10.60 11.02 1.53
CA PHE A 124 9.41 10.29 1.12
C PHE A 124 9.78 9.28 0.04
N THR A 125 9.35 8.03 0.22
CA THR A 125 9.67 6.91 -0.66
C THR A 125 8.41 6.18 -1.13
N ILE A 126 8.57 5.21 -2.01
CA ILE A 126 7.51 4.27 -2.37
C ILE A 126 6.98 3.44 -1.19
N ALA A 127 7.77 3.25 -0.12
CA ALA A 127 7.28 2.60 1.09
C ALA A 127 6.21 3.44 1.79
N ASP A 128 6.34 4.76 1.78
CA ASP A 128 5.35 5.67 2.37
C ASP A 128 4.02 5.66 1.62
N ALA A 129 4.09 5.67 0.29
CA ALA A 129 2.91 5.55 -0.57
C ALA A 129 2.14 4.24 -0.30
N TYR A 130 2.87 3.14 -0.12
CA TYR A 130 2.26 1.85 0.17
C TYR A 130 1.70 1.77 1.60
N LEU A 131 2.47 2.24 2.59
CA LEU A 131 2.07 2.24 3.99
C LEU A 131 0.80 3.09 4.18
N PHE A 132 0.76 4.29 3.61
CA PHE A 132 -0.43 5.16 3.66
C PHE A 132 -1.66 4.45 3.09
N THR A 133 -1.52 3.78 1.94
CA THR A 133 -2.62 3.03 1.32
C THR A 133 -3.16 1.94 2.25
N VAL A 134 -2.28 1.17 2.88
CA VAL A 134 -2.67 0.08 3.78
C VAL A 134 -3.22 0.60 5.11
N LEU A 135 -2.66 1.67 5.67
CA LEU A 135 -3.16 2.27 6.92
C LEU A 135 -4.57 2.85 6.76
N ARG A 136 -4.96 3.34 5.58
CA ARG A 136 -6.35 3.75 5.31
C ARG A 136 -7.35 2.62 5.55
N TRP A 137 -6.94 1.36 5.35
CA TRP A 137 -7.79 0.21 5.63
C TRP A 137 -8.04 0.00 7.12
N ALA A 138 -7.07 0.32 7.99
CA ALA A 138 -7.25 0.24 9.44
C ALA A 138 -8.43 1.11 9.90
N TYR A 139 -8.52 2.34 9.37
CA TYR A 139 -9.67 3.22 9.57
C TYR A 139 -10.95 2.66 8.95
N GLY A 140 -10.88 2.17 7.71
CA GLY A 140 -12.04 1.62 6.99
C GLY A 140 -12.69 0.42 7.69
N VAL A 141 -11.88 -0.46 8.29
CA VAL A 141 -12.38 -1.62 9.06
C VAL A 141 -12.54 -1.32 10.56
N LYS A 142 -12.26 -0.09 10.99
CA LYS A 142 -12.37 0.37 12.38
C LYS A 142 -11.54 -0.49 13.36
N LEU A 143 -10.25 -0.65 13.10
CA LEU A 143 -9.31 -1.15 14.12
C LEU A 143 -9.20 -0.13 15.26
N ASN A 144 -8.79 -0.59 16.44
CA ASN A 144 -8.42 0.33 17.51
C ASN A 144 -7.12 1.06 17.15
N MET A 145 -7.21 2.37 16.97
CA MET A 145 -6.07 3.25 16.66
C MET A 145 -5.73 4.19 17.83
N ASP A 146 -6.37 4.02 18.99
CA ASP A 146 -6.18 4.90 20.14
C ASP A 146 -4.74 4.86 20.63
N GLY A 147 -4.16 6.03 20.85
CA GLY A 147 -2.77 6.20 21.30
C GLY A 147 -1.71 6.11 20.20
N LEU A 148 -2.07 5.74 18.97
CA LEU A 148 -1.15 5.67 17.82
C LEU A 148 -0.97 7.07 17.17
N THR A 149 -0.41 8.00 17.95
CA THR A 149 -0.34 9.42 17.60
C THR A 149 0.68 9.71 16.49
N HIS A 150 1.72 8.88 16.35
CA HIS A 150 2.69 9.03 15.27
C HIS A 150 2.10 8.61 13.93
N ILE A 151 1.30 7.53 13.90
CA ILE A 151 0.50 7.15 12.73
C ILE A 151 -0.46 8.28 12.37
N GLU A 152 -1.16 8.87 13.34
CA GLU A 152 -2.08 9.98 13.06
C GLU A 152 -1.36 11.16 12.38
N SER A 153 -0.25 11.63 12.96
CA SER A 153 0.57 12.70 12.38
C SER A 153 1.08 12.34 10.97
N TYR A 154 1.60 11.13 10.81
CA TYR A 154 2.09 10.59 9.53
C TYR A 154 0.99 10.59 8.46
N MET A 155 -0.20 10.08 8.77
CA MET A 155 -1.34 10.03 7.83
C MET A 155 -1.75 11.43 7.37
N GLN A 156 -1.80 12.41 8.29
CA GLN A 156 -2.07 13.81 7.95
C GLN A 156 -0.97 14.39 7.05
N ARG A 157 0.31 14.08 7.33
CA ARG A 157 1.46 14.56 6.55
C ARG A 157 1.43 14.03 5.11
N VAL A 158 1.13 12.74 4.94
CA VAL A 158 1.03 12.12 3.60
C VAL A 158 -0.17 12.65 2.84
N ALA A 159 -1.34 12.77 3.48
CA ALA A 159 -2.57 13.27 2.85
C ALA A 159 -2.44 14.72 2.32
N LYS A 160 -1.61 15.56 2.98
CA LYS A 160 -1.34 16.95 2.54
C LYS A 160 -0.46 17.03 1.28
N ARG A 161 0.16 15.93 0.83
CA ARG A 161 0.98 15.95 -0.40
C ARG A 161 0.08 16.15 -1.63
N PRO A 162 0.36 17.14 -2.51
CA PRO A 162 -0.52 17.44 -3.64
C PRO A 162 -0.82 16.25 -4.55
N THR A 163 0.17 15.39 -4.80
CA THR A 163 -0.01 14.19 -5.63
C THR A 163 -0.84 13.10 -4.96
N VAL A 164 -0.79 12.99 -3.63
CA VAL A 164 -1.64 12.07 -2.86
C VAL A 164 -3.08 12.57 -2.86
N ALA A 165 -3.30 13.85 -2.56
CA ALA A 165 -4.63 14.46 -2.61
C ALA A 165 -5.27 14.35 -4.01
N ALA A 166 -4.47 14.55 -5.08
CA ALA A 166 -4.93 14.36 -6.45
C ALA A 166 -5.34 12.90 -6.75
N ALA A 167 -4.55 11.92 -6.27
CA ALA A 167 -4.86 10.50 -6.42
C ALA A 167 -6.16 10.12 -5.69
N LEU A 168 -6.31 10.54 -4.43
CA LEU A 168 -7.53 10.33 -3.65
C LEU A 168 -8.76 10.90 -4.35
N LYS A 169 -8.67 12.15 -4.84
CA LYS A 169 -9.74 12.79 -5.59
C LYS A 169 -10.09 12.05 -6.88
N ALA A 170 -9.08 11.57 -7.63
CA ALA A 170 -9.29 10.81 -8.87
C ALA A 170 -9.99 9.47 -8.62
N GLU A 171 -9.80 8.88 -7.44
CA GLU A 171 -10.48 7.65 -7.00
C GLU A 171 -11.83 7.92 -6.30
N GLY A 172 -12.27 9.18 -6.20
CA GLY A 172 -13.52 9.54 -5.53
C GLY A 172 -13.47 9.41 -4.01
N LEU A 173 -12.28 9.52 -3.42
CA LEU A 173 -12.02 9.42 -1.99
C LEU A 173 -11.71 10.82 -1.44
N ASN A 174 -12.40 11.21 -0.36
CA ASN A 174 -12.17 12.47 0.37
C ASN A 174 -11.28 12.24 1.59
#